data_AF-A0A0B0S9S2-F1
#
_entry.id   AF-A0A0B0S9S2-F1
#
_cell.length_a   1.000
_cell.length_b   1.000
_cell.length_c   1.000
_cell.angle_alpha   90.00
_cell.angle_beta   90.00
_cell.angle_gamma   90.00
#
_symmetry.space_group_name_H-M   'P 1'
#
loop_
_entity.id
_entity.type
_entity.pdbx_description
1 polymer ?
#
loop_
_entity_poly.entity_id
_entity_poly.type
_entity_poly.pdbx_seq_one_letter_code
_entity_poly.pdbx_strand_id
1 'polypeptide(L)'
;MAQEVLAWLAANWGVLAVPLAYALLVHAARVVGIAQPSWRLAKAQLEELSCRLELEEAGDAAKRERLKELLGKAREMLGERPPNLLCSGVWNGSREMGTWRILHRVERELSQLLEDEEVRARLERGLEELSLFPEEEAKGWRERMEAALGRQSGLAPLEEAMAKLQEVLQKLKEEAGNVAYRRALLAEFLGALYDRRDREYARLLTLHNKATLLLALALFLSGVLVLAWPGALWPWWWPSGPDPLFLYLGGLGGGLLSRLLKVVQAGSLPTDYGAYWVPLYLSPALGGLLALLGVLVFRLALEAGVLGPALRGLVEPPLAYGLAVLLGFSERLFPSLVQGLETRLAKEREGSGESATGGRA
;
A
#
# COMPACT_ATOMS: atom_id res chain seq x y z
N MET A 1 -37.65 21.77 -18.53
CA MET A 1 -36.23 21.46 -18.32
C MET A 1 -35.86 21.23 -16.86
N ALA A 2 -35.75 22.22 -15.97
CA ALA A 2 -35.28 21.99 -14.59
C ALA A 2 -36.17 21.03 -13.77
N GLN A 3 -37.49 21.13 -13.86
CA GLN A 3 -38.42 20.22 -13.18
C GLN A 3 -38.39 18.79 -13.74
N GLU A 4 -38.20 18.63 -15.05
CA GLU A 4 -38.08 17.32 -15.71
C GLU A 4 -36.78 16.63 -15.30
N VAL A 5 -35.68 17.38 -15.20
CA VAL A 5 -34.40 16.88 -14.68
C VAL A 5 -34.54 16.45 -13.23
N LEU A 6 -35.21 17.23 -12.37
CA LEU A 6 -35.45 16.87 -10.98
C LEU A 6 -36.35 15.64 -10.83
N ALA A 7 -37.42 15.53 -11.62
CA ALA A 7 -38.29 14.37 -11.64
C ALA A 7 -37.55 13.11 -12.11
N TRP A 8 -36.71 13.23 -13.13
CA TRP A 8 -35.86 12.14 -13.60
C TRP A 8 -34.83 11.74 -12.54
N LEU A 9 -34.16 12.69 -11.89
CA LEU A 9 -33.23 12.41 -10.79
C LEU A 9 -33.93 11.75 -9.60
N ALA A 10 -35.15 12.17 -9.28
CA ALA A 10 -35.97 11.56 -8.23
C ALA A 10 -36.38 10.13 -8.59
N ALA A 11 -36.71 9.86 -9.87
CA ALA A 11 -37.03 8.52 -10.34
C ALA A 11 -35.81 7.60 -10.43
N ASN A 12 -34.62 8.17 -10.68
CA ASN A 12 -33.36 7.45 -10.89
C ASN A 12 -32.36 7.67 -9.75
N TRP A 13 -32.81 8.00 -8.55
CA TRP A 13 -31.93 8.33 -7.41
C TRP A 13 -30.94 7.21 -7.08
N GLY A 14 -31.31 5.95 -7.36
CA GLY A 14 -30.47 4.76 -7.21
C GLY A 14 -29.14 4.86 -7.98
N VAL A 15 -29.13 5.57 -9.11
CA VAL A 15 -27.93 5.86 -9.93
C VAL A 15 -26.86 6.59 -9.14
N LEU A 16 -27.26 7.55 -8.31
CA LEU A 16 -26.31 8.35 -7.52
C LEU A 16 -26.08 7.71 -6.16
N ALA A 17 -27.11 7.10 -5.58
CA ALA A 17 -27.04 6.49 -4.27
C ALA A 17 -26.12 5.28 -4.22
N VAL A 18 -26.10 4.41 -5.24
CA VAL A 18 -25.24 3.21 -5.23
C VAL A 18 -23.76 3.57 -5.27
N PRO A 19 -23.25 4.37 -6.23
CA PRO A 19 -21.85 4.81 -6.24
C PRO A 19 -21.47 5.58 -4.98
N LEU A 20 -22.36 6.44 -4.47
CA LEU A 20 -22.12 7.20 -3.25
C LEU A 20 -22.02 6.28 -2.02
N ALA A 21 -22.95 5.34 -1.85
CA ALA A 21 -22.92 4.36 -0.78
C ALA A 21 -21.66 3.50 -0.85
N TYR A 22 -21.26 3.11 -2.06
CA TYR A 22 -20.00 2.38 -2.29
C TYR A 22 -18.78 3.21 -1.89
N ALA A 23 -18.70 4.48 -2.32
CA ALA A 23 -17.63 5.38 -1.92
C ALA A 23 -17.55 5.53 -0.39
N LEU A 24 -18.69 5.77 0.26
CA LEU A 24 -18.78 5.91 1.71
C LEU A 24 -18.31 4.64 2.43
N LEU A 25 -18.69 3.45 1.95
CA LEU A 25 -18.24 2.19 2.51
C LEU A 25 -16.72 2.02 2.40
N VAL A 26 -16.13 2.31 1.24
CA VAL A 26 -14.68 2.22 1.04
C VAL A 26 -13.94 3.25 1.89
N HIS A 27 -14.45 4.48 1.97
CA HIS A 27 -13.89 5.50 2.85
C HIS A 27 -13.96 5.09 4.33
N ALA A 28 -15.08 4.52 4.78
CA ALA A 28 -15.22 4.01 6.13
C ALA A 28 -14.22 2.88 6.41
N ALA A 29 -14.10 1.93 5.48
CA ALA A 29 -13.11 0.84 5.59
C ALA A 29 -11.67 1.38 5.67
N ARG A 30 -11.33 2.41 4.87
CA ARG A 30 -10.01 3.07 4.91
C ARG A 30 -9.75 3.76 6.25
N VAL A 31 -10.74 4.44 6.81
CA VAL A 31 -10.61 5.10 8.13
C VAL A 31 -10.40 4.09 9.23
N VAL A 32 -11.29 3.10 9.31
CA VAL A 32 -11.31 2.12 10.41
C VAL A 32 -10.14 1.14 10.29
N GLY A 33 -9.83 0.68 9.08
CA GLY A 33 -8.83 -0.35 8.83
C GLY A 33 -7.40 0.16 8.68
N ILE A 34 -7.19 1.43 8.32
CA ILE A 34 -5.85 1.96 8.00
C ILE A 34 -5.52 3.20 8.81
N ALA A 35 -6.32 4.25 8.67
CA ALA A 35 -5.98 5.57 9.23
C ALA A 35 -5.99 5.57 10.78
N GLN A 36 -7.05 5.03 11.39
CA GLN A 36 -7.15 4.96 12.86
C GLN A 36 -6.12 4.03 13.49
N PRO A 37 -5.88 2.79 13.01
CA PRO A 37 -4.84 1.94 13.55
C PRO A 37 -3.45 2.56 13.43
N SER A 38 -3.13 3.17 12.28
CA SER A 38 -1.84 3.85 12.06
C SER A 38 -1.63 5.00 13.05
N TRP A 39 -2.67 5.81 13.27
CA TRP A 39 -2.62 6.91 14.25
C TRP A 39 -2.46 6.38 15.68
N ARG A 40 -3.23 5.35 16.06
CA ARG A 40 -3.19 4.75 17.40
C ARG A 40 -1.83 4.13 17.70
N LEU A 41 -1.24 3.45 16.72
CA LEU A 41 0.08 2.85 16.86
C LEU A 41 1.16 3.94 17.04
N ALA A 42 1.12 5.01 16.23
CA ALA A 42 2.03 6.14 16.37
C ALA A 42 1.86 6.84 17.74
N LYS A 43 0.62 6.97 18.22
CA LYS A 43 0.33 7.54 19.55
C LYS A 43 0.87 6.65 20.68
N ALA A 44 0.64 5.34 20.61
CA ALA A 44 1.15 4.40 21.61
C ALA A 44 2.68 4.43 21.68
N GLN A 45 3.36 4.43 20.52
CA GLN A 45 4.82 4.55 20.44
C GLN A 45 5.33 5.88 21.01
N LEU A 46 4.63 6.99 20.71
CA LEU A 46 4.94 8.31 21.26
C LEU A 46 4.84 8.33 22.79
N GLU A 47 3.78 7.73 23.34
CA GLU A 47 3.56 7.62 24.79
C GLU A 47 4.62 6.73 25.46
N GLU A 48 4.94 5.58 24.85
CA GLU A 48 6.01 4.68 25.31
C GLU A 48 7.37 5.39 25.36
N LEU A 49 7.78 6.05 24.27
CA LEU A 49 9.06 6.76 24.20
C LEU A 49 9.11 7.96 25.16
N SER A 50 7.98 8.64 25.37
CA SER A 50 7.89 9.72 26.36
C SER A 50 8.09 9.19 27.78
N CYS A 51 7.37 8.12 28.15
CA CYS A 51 7.49 7.49 29.46
C CYS A 51 8.92 6.96 29.69
N ARG A 52 9.51 6.29 28.69
CA ARG A 52 10.89 5.79 28.77
C ARG A 52 11.90 6.92 28.99
N LEU A 53 11.76 8.03 28.27
CA LEU A 53 12.65 9.19 28.43
C LEU A 53 12.51 9.86 29.80
N GLU A 54 11.33 9.82 30.42
CA GLU A 54 11.09 10.33 31.78
C GLU A 54 11.75 9.44 32.85
N LEU A 55 11.74 8.12 32.65
CA LEU A 55 12.37 7.16 33.56
C LEU A 55 13.90 7.13 33.44
N GLU A 56 14.44 7.53 32.29
CA GLU A 56 15.88 7.57 32.05
C GLU A 56 16.53 8.77 32.76
N GLU A 57 16.91 8.57 34.02
CA GLU A 57 17.62 9.57 34.82
C GLU A 57 19.08 9.75 34.39
N ALA A 58 19.67 8.73 33.77
CA ALA A 58 21.06 8.70 33.34
C ALA A 58 21.29 9.48 32.03
N GLY A 59 22.48 10.09 31.91
CA GLY A 59 22.97 10.71 30.68
C GLY A 59 22.84 12.23 30.59
N ASP A 60 23.32 12.76 29.47
CA ASP A 60 23.43 14.19 29.18
C ASP A 60 22.05 14.88 29.18
N ALA A 61 21.87 15.85 30.08
CA ALA A 61 20.64 16.63 30.21
C ALA A 61 20.30 17.39 28.93
N ALA A 62 21.30 17.93 28.21
CA ALA A 62 21.06 18.65 26.96
C ALA A 62 20.48 17.74 25.88
N LYS A 63 21.00 16.50 25.81
CA LYS A 63 20.48 15.49 24.88
C LYS A 63 19.05 15.08 25.23
N ARG A 64 18.73 14.88 26.51
CA ARG A 64 17.36 14.55 26.95
C ARG A 64 16.37 15.65 26.62
N GLU A 65 16.71 16.91 26.85
CA GLU A 65 15.85 18.05 26.48
C GLU A 65 15.61 18.11 24.97
N ARG A 66 16.64 17.85 24.15
CA ARG A 66 16.47 17.72 22.69
C ARG A 66 15.50 16.60 22.30
N LEU A 67 15.58 15.45 22.96
CA LEU A 67 14.67 14.33 22.71
C LEU A 67 13.23 14.66 23.11
N LYS A 68 13.02 15.37 24.23
CA LYS A 68 11.71 15.89 24.64
C LYS A 68 11.16 16.87 23.60
N GLU A 69 11.99 17.76 23.06
CA GLU A 69 11.58 18.68 21.99
C GLU A 69 11.13 17.93 20.73
N LEU A 70 11.87 16.89 20.32
CA LEU A 70 11.50 16.04 19.19
C LEU A 70 10.18 15.30 19.43
N LEU A 71 9.96 14.74 20.63
CA LEU A 71 8.70 14.10 21.00
C LEU A 71 7.54 15.12 21.03
N GLY A 72 7.78 16.34 21.48
CA GLY A 72 6.83 17.46 21.40
C GLY A 72 6.41 17.75 19.96
N LYS A 73 7.39 17.86 19.05
CA LYS A 73 7.15 18.02 17.60
C LYS A 73 6.37 16.84 17.00
N ALA A 74 6.71 15.61 17.38
CA ALA A 74 6.01 14.40 16.95
C ALA A 74 4.54 14.41 17.40
N ARG A 75 4.27 14.84 18.64
CA ARG A 75 2.93 15.00 19.22
C ARG A 75 2.11 16.05 18.47
N GLU A 76 2.69 17.22 18.23
CA GLU A 76 2.05 18.30 17.46
C GLU A 76 1.68 17.84 16.04
N MET A 77 2.63 17.18 15.38
CA MET A 77 2.42 16.64 14.03
C MET A 77 1.32 15.58 13.99
N LEU A 78 1.29 14.66 14.94
CA LEU A 78 0.27 13.60 15.02
C LEU A 78 -1.13 14.18 15.33
N GLY A 79 -1.19 15.21 16.16
CA GLY A 79 -2.42 15.82 16.64
C GLY A 79 -3.14 14.99 17.72
N GLU A 80 -4.12 15.62 18.36
CA GLU A 80 -4.81 15.01 19.52
C GLU A 80 -5.86 13.97 19.15
N ARG A 81 -6.43 14.06 17.95
CA ARG A 81 -7.57 13.25 17.53
C ARG A 81 -7.21 12.39 16.32
N PRO A 82 -7.68 11.13 16.29
CA PRO A 82 -7.52 10.29 15.12
C PRO A 82 -8.32 10.86 13.94
N PRO A 83 -7.94 10.51 12.70
CA PRO A 83 -8.73 10.85 11.53
C PRO A 83 -10.15 10.28 11.66
N ASN A 84 -11.15 11.13 11.40
CA ASN A 84 -12.56 10.76 11.37
C ASN A 84 -13.06 10.69 9.91
N LEU A 85 -14.30 10.23 9.71
CA LEU A 85 -14.90 10.10 8.37
C LEU A 85 -14.90 11.43 7.59
N LEU A 86 -15.17 12.56 8.24
CA LEU A 86 -15.24 13.88 7.58
C LEU A 86 -13.88 14.37 7.10
N CYS A 87 -12.82 14.12 7.86
CA CYS A 87 -11.45 14.49 7.50
C CYS A 87 -10.76 13.43 6.63
N SER A 88 -11.36 12.25 6.46
CA SER A 88 -10.76 11.11 5.76
C SER A 88 -10.61 11.29 4.26
N GLY A 89 -11.46 12.11 3.64
CA GLY A 89 -11.35 12.46 2.22
C GLY A 89 -10.02 13.15 1.89
N VAL A 90 -9.42 13.82 2.88
CA VAL A 90 -8.14 14.53 2.77
C VAL A 90 -7.01 13.78 3.48
N TRP A 91 -7.31 12.68 4.18
CA TRP A 91 -6.28 11.87 4.83
C TRP A 91 -5.39 11.25 3.76
N ASN A 92 -4.10 11.50 3.87
CA ASN A 92 -3.07 10.99 2.96
C ASN A 92 -1.91 10.31 3.69
N GLY A 93 -2.00 10.17 5.02
CA GLY A 93 -1.01 9.57 5.93
C GLY A 93 0.30 10.35 6.11
N SER A 94 0.41 11.56 5.56
CA SER A 94 1.65 12.36 5.64
C SER A 94 2.02 12.76 7.06
N ARG A 95 1.02 13.04 7.90
CA ARG A 95 1.21 13.39 9.32
C ARG A 95 1.78 12.21 10.10
N GLU A 96 1.15 11.04 9.96
CA GLU A 96 1.57 9.81 10.62
C GLU A 96 2.98 9.40 10.16
N MET A 97 3.27 9.47 8.86
CA MET A 97 4.61 9.24 8.32
C MET A 97 5.66 10.18 8.91
N GLY A 98 5.34 11.48 8.97
CA GLY A 98 6.25 12.47 9.56
C GLY A 98 6.49 12.21 11.04
N THR A 99 5.45 11.86 11.79
CA THR A 99 5.54 11.44 13.20
C THR A 99 6.43 10.21 13.33
N TRP A 100 6.23 9.15 12.54
CA TRP A 100 7.04 7.94 12.58
C TRP A 100 8.52 8.20 12.36
N ARG A 101 8.88 9.03 11.38
CA ARG A 101 10.29 9.43 11.15
C ARG A 101 10.92 10.12 12.35
N ILE A 102 10.15 10.97 13.05
CA ILE A 102 10.63 11.63 14.27
C ILE A 102 10.78 10.60 15.40
N LEU A 103 9.80 9.71 15.60
CA LEU A 103 9.86 8.64 16.62
C LEU A 103 11.05 7.70 16.39
N HIS A 104 11.26 7.24 15.15
CA HIS A 104 12.40 6.42 14.76
C HIS A 104 13.73 7.13 15.00
N ARG A 105 13.80 8.43 14.72
CA ARG A 105 14.98 9.24 15.06
C ARG A 105 15.22 9.33 16.56
N VAL A 106 14.17 9.58 17.34
CA VAL A 106 14.25 9.63 18.81
C VAL A 106 14.75 8.29 19.35
N GLU A 107 14.20 7.18 18.88
CA GLU A 107 14.60 5.84 19.33
C GLU A 107 16.07 5.51 18.99
N ARG A 108 16.54 5.93 17.81
CA ARG A 108 17.96 5.82 17.45
C ARG A 108 18.86 6.67 18.35
N GLU A 109 18.43 7.89 18.69
CA GLU A 109 19.22 8.76 19.57
C GLU A 109 19.20 8.27 21.03
N LEU A 110 18.09 7.67 21.47
CA LEU A 110 17.92 6.98 22.76
C LEU A 110 18.79 5.73 22.87
N SER A 111 19.07 5.02 21.76
CA SER A 111 19.91 3.81 21.78
C SER A 111 21.31 4.05 22.37
N GLN A 112 21.78 5.30 22.36
CA GLN A 112 23.05 5.73 22.92
C GLN A 112 23.04 5.90 24.45
N LEU A 113 21.85 5.98 25.05
CA LEU A 113 21.66 6.11 26.49
C LEU A 113 21.44 4.73 27.15
N LEU A 114 20.96 3.74 26.38
CA LEU A 114 20.60 2.42 26.88
C LEU A 114 21.75 1.69 27.56
N GLU A 115 21.45 0.95 28.61
CA GLU A 115 22.40 0.06 29.28
C GLU A 115 22.86 -1.07 28.35
N ASP A 116 24.03 -1.65 28.65
CA ASP A 116 24.64 -2.64 27.76
C ASP A 116 23.77 -3.90 27.56
N GLU A 117 23.09 -4.33 28.63
CA GLU A 117 22.17 -5.47 28.58
C GLU A 117 20.98 -5.21 27.65
N GLU A 118 20.40 -4.01 27.71
CA GLU A 118 19.31 -3.61 26.83
C GLU A 118 19.76 -3.51 25.36
N VAL A 119 20.97 -2.99 25.13
CA VAL A 119 21.56 -2.93 23.79
C VAL A 119 21.74 -4.33 23.22
N ARG A 120 22.28 -5.27 24.01
CA ARG A 120 22.43 -6.68 23.61
C ARG A 120 21.08 -7.31 23.28
N ALA A 121 20.09 -7.16 24.17
CA ALA A 121 18.74 -7.69 23.93
C ALA A 121 18.09 -7.13 22.66
N ARG A 122 18.31 -5.84 22.35
CA ARG A 122 17.81 -5.22 21.11
C ARG A 122 18.56 -5.68 19.86
N LEU A 123 19.88 -5.92 19.95
CA LEU A 123 20.64 -6.51 18.85
C LEU A 123 20.17 -7.94 18.55
N GLU A 124 19.89 -8.73 19.60
CA GLU A 124 19.34 -10.08 19.45
C GLU A 124 17.96 -10.07 18.79
N ARG A 125 17.06 -9.19 19.22
CA ARG A 125 15.78 -8.97 18.52
C ARG A 125 15.99 -8.53 17.07
N GLY A 126 16.98 -7.67 16.82
CA GLY A 126 17.34 -7.21 15.49
C GLY A 126 17.73 -8.33 14.54
N LEU A 127 18.37 -9.40 15.04
CA LEU A 127 18.70 -10.59 14.24
C LEU A 127 17.45 -11.30 13.69
N GLU A 128 16.35 -11.31 14.44
CA GLU A 128 15.07 -11.90 14.03
C GLU A 128 14.39 -11.06 12.93
N GLU A 129 14.63 -9.74 12.94
CA GLU A 129 14.07 -8.80 11.97
C GLU A 129 14.87 -8.71 10.65
N LEU A 130 15.99 -9.44 10.53
CA LEU A 130 16.80 -9.46 9.31
C LEU A 130 16.07 -10.00 8.08
N SER A 131 14.96 -10.71 8.27
CA SER A 131 14.06 -11.15 7.19
C SER A 131 13.48 -9.98 6.37
N LEU A 132 13.50 -8.76 6.92
CA LEU A 132 13.06 -7.57 6.20
C LEU A 132 14.09 -7.09 5.16
N PHE A 133 15.36 -7.46 5.30
CA PHE A 133 16.45 -7.02 4.42
C PHE A 133 16.66 -7.98 3.24
N PRO A 134 17.26 -7.51 2.12
CA PRO A 134 17.74 -8.41 1.07
C PRO A 134 18.79 -9.37 1.64
N GLU A 135 18.85 -10.59 1.12
CA GLU A 135 19.68 -11.68 1.68
C GLU A 135 21.15 -11.28 1.89
N GLU A 136 21.75 -10.59 0.91
CA GLU A 136 23.13 -10.10 0.98
C GLU A 136 23.35 -9.06 2.11
N GLU A 137 22.43 -8.11 2.25
CA GLU A 137 22.50 -7.08 3.30
C GLU A 137 22.23 -7.70 4.68
N ALA A 138 21.26 -8.61 4.75
CA ALA A 138 20.91 -9.36 5.95
C ALA A 138 22.09 -10.17 6.47
N LYS A 139 22.86 -10.82 5.57
CA LYS A 139 24.08 -11.55 5.92
C LYS A 139 25.13 -10.61 6.54
N GLY A 140 25.38 -9.47 5.90
CA GLY A 140 26.34 -8.48 6.42
C GLY A 140 25.92 -7.86 7.76
N TRP A 141 24.63 -7.69 8.02
CA TRP A 141 24.13 -7.29 9.34
C TRP A 141 24.27 -8.40 10.38
N ARG A 142 23.92 -9.64 10.02
CA ARG A 142 24.04 -10.82 10.89
C ARG A 142 25.46 -10.99 11.40
N GLU A 143 26.44 -10.98 10.50
CA GLU A 143 27.86 -11.13 10.86
C GLU A 143 28.32 -10.05 11.85
N ARG A 144 27.97 -8.78 11.58
CA ARG A 144 28.34 -7.65 12.46
C ARG A 144 27.69 -7.74 13.84
N MET A 145 26.41 -8.14 13.90
CA MET A 145 25.66 -8.27 15.14
C MET A 145 26.10 -9.48 15.97
N GLU A 146 26.28 -10.64 15.34
CA GLU A 146 26.78 -11.84 16.02
C GLU A 146 28.20 -11.61 16.55
N ALA A 147 29.05 -10.92 15.81
CA ALA A 147 30.36 -10.49 16.31
C ALA A 147 30.23 -9.55 17.52
N ALA A 148 29.33 -8.56 17.48
CA ALA A 148 29.09 -7.64 18.59
C ALA A 148 28.49 -8.32 19.84
N LEU A 149 27.77 -9.43 19.65
CA LEU A 149 27.20 -10.29 20.70
C LEU A 149 28.18 -11.39 21.18
N GLY A 150 29.36 -11.51 20.57
CA GLY A 150 30.34 -12.56 20.91
C GLY A 150 29.92 -13.98 20.49
N ARG A 151 29.03 -14.12 19.50
CA ARG A 151 28.44 -15.39 19.04
C ARG A 151 29.10 -16.00 17.79
N GLN A 152 30.27 -15.52 17.35
CA GLN A 152 30.92 -16.03 16.13
C GLN A 152 31.10 -17.56 16.16
N SER A 153 30.24 -18.28 15.42
CA SER A 153 30.35 -19.72 15.20
C SER A 153 31.30 -20.01 14.05
N GLY A 154 32.60 -20.13 14.36
CA GLY A 154 33.62 -20.60 13.44
C GLY A 154 34.56 -21.57 14.16
N LEU A 155 34.38 -22.87 13.93
CA LEU A 155 35.22 -23.97 14.40
C LEU A 155 36.69 -23.80 13.97
N ALA A 156 37.59 -23.70 14.96
CA ALA A 156 39.01 -24.06 14.89
C ALA A 156 39.41 -24.70 16.24
N PRO A 157 40.39 -25.64 16.26
CA PRO A 157 40.44 -26.76 17.21
C PRO A 157 40.78 -26.38 18.65
N LEU A 158 40.09 -27.05 19.57
CA LEU A 158 39.87 -26.79 21.00
C LEU A 158 41.11 -26.41 21.87
N GLU A 159 42.33 -26.75 21.45
CA GLU A 159 43.55 -26.56 22.25
C GLU A 159 44.25 -25.22 21.96
N GLU A 160 44.12 -24.67 20.74
CA GLU A 160 44.46 -23.27 20.44
C GLU A 160 43.42 -22.32 21.07
N ALA A 161 42.19 -22.81 21.26
CA ALA A 161 41.08 -22.08 21.87
C ALA A 161 41.27 -21.86 23.37
N MET A 162 41.94 -22.75 24.12
CA MET A 162 42.19 -22.56 25.56
C MET A 162 43.34 -21.59 25.87
N ALA A 163 44.40 -21.56 25.06
CA ALA A 163 45.49 -20.59 25.19
C ALA A 163 45.08 -19.20 24.69
N LYS A 164 44.28 -19.11 23.61
CA LYS A 164 43.55 -17.88 23.25
C LYS A 164 42.52 -17.48 24.30
N LEU A 165 41.89 -18.40 25.04
CA LEU A 165 40.90 -18.07 26.09
C LEU A 165 41.47 -17.15 27.18
N GLN A 166 42.74 -17.33 27.54
CA GLN A 166 43.45 -16.48 28.53
C GLN A 166 43.89 -15.12 27.95
N GLU A 167 44.15 -15.02 26.65
CA GLU A 167 44.35 -13.74 25.92
C GLU A 167 43.00 -13.03 25.65
N VAL A 168 41.93 -13.79 25.44
CA VAL A 168 40.53 -13.37 25.30
C VAL A 168 39.94 -12.90 26.63
N LEU A 169 40.36 -13.41 27.79
CA LEU A 169 40.05 -12.82 29.10
C LEU A 169 40.74 -11.47 29.35
N GLN A 170 41.87 -11.23 28.69
CA GLN A 170 42.61 -9.98 28.73
C GLN A 170 42.03 -8.96 27.72
N LYS A 171 41.57 -9.44 26.56
CA LYS A 171 40.67 -8.73 25.64
C LYS A 171 39.28 -8.52 26.23
N LEU A 172 38.82 -9.31 27.22
CA LEU A 172 37.53 -9.13 27.92
C LEU A 172 37.48 -7.81 28.71
N LYS A 173 38.65 -7.23 28.96
CA LYS A 173 38.87 -5.87 29.47
C LYS A 173 38.96 -4.80 28.36
N GLU A 174 39.33 -5.15 27.14
CA GLU A 174 38.99 -4.42 25.90
C GLU A 174 37.54 -4.69 25.44
N GLU A 175 36.80 -5.64 26.04
CA GLU A 175 35.38 -5.98 25.78
C GLU A 175 34.39 -5.15 26.63
N ALA A 176 34.92 -4.25 27.45
CA ALA A 176 34.26 -2.98 27.78
C ALA A 176 34.33 -1.97 26.60
N GLY A 177 35.26 -2.20 25.67
CA GLY A 177 35.44 -1.59 24.36
C GLY A 177 34.51 -2.27 23.34
N ASN A 178 33.37 -1.69 23.02
CA ASN A 178 32.91 -0.42 23.51
C ASN A 178 31.41 -0.57 23.64
N VAL A 179 30.83 -0.45 24.83
CA VAL A 179 29.37 -0.26 24.95
C VAL A 179 28.94 0.82 23.96
N ALA A 180 29.78 1.85 23.74
CA ALA A 180 29.59 2.83 22.68
C ALA A 180 29.61 2.22 21.25
N TYR A 181 30.43 1.22 20.95
CA TYR A 181 30.39 0.48 19.67
C TYR A 181 29.09 -0.30 19.51
N ARG A 182 28.65 -1.06 20.52
CA ARG A 182 27.36 -1.78 20.46
C ARG A 182 26.19 -0.81 20.31
N ARG A 183 26.20 0.30 21.04
CA ARG A 183 25.22 1.39 20.93
C ARG A 183 25.24 2.04 19.54
N ALA A 184 26.42 2.27 18.98
CA ALA A 184 26.60 2.82 17.64
C ALA A 184 26.10 1.85 16.56
N LEU A 185 26.46 0.56 16.66
CA LEU A 185 26.00 -0.49 15.76
C LEU A 185 24.47 -0.63 15.83
N LEU A 186 23.89 -0.62 17.03
CA LEU A 186 22.45 -0.62 17.21
C LEU A 186 21.81 0.63 16.57
N ALA A 187 22.38 1.82 16.78
CA ALA A 187 21.87 3.06 16.19
C ALA A 187 21.93 3.06 14.64
N GLU A 188 22.98 2.46 14.07
CA GLU A 188 23.17 2.27 12.64
C GLU A 188 22.14 1.27 12.09
N PHE A 189 22.01 0.11 12.73
CA PHE A 189 21.03 -0.91 12.36
C PHE A 189 19.59 -0.40 12.42
N LEU A 190 19.20 0.24 13.54
CA LEU A 190 17.88 0.85 13.68
C LEU A 190 17.66 1.91 12.60
N GLY A 191 18.70 2.64 12.20
CA GLY A 191 18.66 3.54 11.05
C GLY A 191 18.28 2.83 9.76
N ALA A 192 19.01 1.77 9.41
CA ALA A 192 18.76 1.01 8.19
C ALA A 192 17.37 0.33 8.22
N LEU A 193 17.00 -0.25 9.36
CA LEU A 193 15.70 -0.90 9.58
C LEU A 193 14.54 0.09 9.41
N TYR A 194 14.62 1.25 10.08
CA TYR A 194 13.56 2.26 10.04
C TYR A 194 13.48 2.94 8.68
N ASP A 195 14.60 3.25 8.03
CA ASP A 195 14.59 3.76 6.66
C ASP A 195 13.85 2.81 5.71
N ARG A 196 14.04 1.50 5.90
CA ARG A 196 13.37 0.48 5.09
C ARG A 196 11.87 0.39 5.39
N ARG A 197 11.49 0.34 6.67
CA ARG A 197 10.09 0.35 7.11
C ARG A 197 9.36 1.61 6.64
N ASP A 198 9.99 2.78 6.74
CA ASP A 198 9.43 4.05 6.32
C ASP A 198 9.26 4.15 4.80
N ARG A 199 10.23 3.65 4.01
CA ARG A 199 10.09 3.55 2.54
C ARG A 199 8.97 2.61 2.13
N GLU A 200 8.86 1.46 2.78
CA GLU A 200 7.79 0.50 2.49
C GLU A 200 6.42 1.07 2.85
N TYR A 201 6.28 1.65 4.04
CA TYR A 201 5.07 2.33 4.46
C TYR A 201 4.71 3.49 3.51
N ALA A 202 5.71 4.26 3.03
CA ALA A 202 5.49 5.35 2.07
C ALA A 202 4.98 4.85 0.73
N ARG A 203 5.54 3.74 0.26
CA ARG A 203 5.13 3.05 -0.98
C ARG A 203 3.68 2.58 -0.86
N LEU A 204 3.34 1.88 0.22
CA LEU A 204 2.00 1.40 0.49
C LEU A 204 1.00 2.55 0.59
N LEU A 205 1.33 3.61 1.33
CA LEU A 205 0.46 4.78 1.48
C LEU A 205 0.23 5.51 0.14
N THR A 206 1.27 5.64 -0.67
CA THR A 206 1.18 6.20 -2.02
C THR A 206 0.26 5.36 -2.91
N LEU A 207 0.38 4.02 -2.84
CA LEU A 207 -0.50 3.11 -3.55
C LEU A 207 -1.96 3.30 -3.14
N HIS A 208 -2.26 3.39 -1.84
CA HIS A 208 -3.61 3.63 -1.33
C HIS A 208 -4.19 4.98 -1.77
N ASN A 209 -3.38 6.03 -1.75
CA ASN A 209 -3.81 7.36 -2.20
C ASN A 209 -4.13 7.36 -3.70
N LYS A 210 -3.27 6.73 -4.53
CA LYS A 210 -3.53 6.54 -5.97
C LYS A 210 -4.79 5.72 -6.21
N ALA A 211 -4.98 4.63 -5.47
CA ALA A 211 -6.16 3.78 -5.58
C ALA A 211 -7.45 4.52 -5.20
N THR A 212 -7.41 5.34 -4.14
CA THR A 212 -8.56 6.17 -3.73
C THR A 212 -8.90 7.19 -4.81
N LEU A 213 -7.89 7.81 -5.45
CA LEU A 213 -8.10 8.73 -6.57
C LEU A 213 -8.71 8.01 -7.78
N LEU A 214 -8.20 6.83 -8.14
CA LEU A 214 -8.73 6.03 -9.24
C LEU A 214 -10.17 5.58 -8.97
N LEU A 215 -10.49 5.21 -7.73
CA LEU A 215 -11.85 4.92 -7.31
C LEU A 215 -12.76 6.13 -7.49
N ALA A 216 -12.36 7.29 -6.96
CA ALA A 216 -13.13 8.52 -7.11
C ALA A 216 -13.37 8.88 -8.58
N LEU A 217 -12.34 8.74 -9.42
CA LEU A 217 -12.43 8.96 -10.87
C LEU A 217 -13.37 7.95 -11.54
N ALA A 218 -13.27 6.66 -11.20
CA ALA A 218 -14.12 5.63 -11.77
C ALA A 218 -15.60 5.86 -11.42
N LEU A 219 -15.90 6.21 -10.16
CA LEU A 219 -17.25 6.54 -9.71
C LEU A 219 -17.76 7.83 -10.35
N PHE A 220 -16.91 8.86 -10.45
CA PHE A 220 -17.27 10.12 -11.13
C PHE A 220 -17.60 9.88 -12.60
N LEU A 221 -16.74 9.18 -13.35
CA LEU A 221 -16.98 8.86 -14.76
C LEU A 221 -18.21 7.98 -14.94
N SER A 222 -18.44 7.01 -14.06
CA SER A 222 -19.66 6.20 -14.08
C SER A 222 -20.89 7.08 -13.88
N GLY A 223 -20.86 7.99 -12.89
CA GLY A 223 -21.95 8.94 -12.66
C GLY A 223 -22.21 9.82 -13.89
N VAL A 224 -21.16 10.38 -14.50
CA VAL A 224 -21.28 11.19 -15.73
C VAL A 224 -21.90 10.37 -16.86
N LEU A 225 -21.45 9.12 -17.07
CA LEU A 225 -22.00 8.25 -18.12
C LEU A 225 -23.46 7.90 -17.90
N VAL A 226 -23.87 7.65 -16.66
CA VAL A 226 -25.28 7.35 -16.38
C VAL A 226 -26.14 8.60 -16.55
N LEU A 227 -25.67 9.77 -16.12
CA LEU A 227 -26.40 11.04 -16.33
C LEU A 227 -26.48 11.41 -17.81
N ALA A 228 -25.43 11.11 -18.57
CA ALA A 228 -25.37 11.31 -20.02
C ALA A 228 -25.90 10.09 -20.81
N TRP A 229 -26.63 9.18 -20.17
CA TRP A 229 -26.99 7.93 -20.81
C TRP A 229 -27.87 8.17 -22.05
N PRO A 230 -27.57 7.55 -23.19
CA PRO A 230 -28.20 7.96 -24.43
C PRO A 230 -29.70 7.66 -24.49
N GLY A 231 -30.19 6.63 -23.80
CA GLY A 231 -31.64 6.39 -23.70
C GLY A 231 -32.40 7.53 -23.00
N ALA A 232 -31.73 8.30 -22.14
CA ALA A 232 -32.30 9.47 -21.47
C ALA A 232 -32.15 10.75 -22.29
N LEU A 233 -30.98 10.99 -22.88
CA LEU A 233 -30.68 12.23 -23.62
C LEU A 233 -31.14 12.21 -25.08
N TRP A 234 -31.04 11.05 -25.74
CA TRP A 234 -31.42 10.84 -27.13
C TRP A 234 -32.28 9.58 -27.28
N PRO A 235 -33.54 9.59 -26.80
CA PRO A 235 -34.40 8.41 -26.81
C PRO A 235 -34.61 7.80 -28.19
N TRP A 236 -34.48 8.59 -29.26
CA TRP A 236 -34.60 8.13 -30.65
C TRP A 236 -33.40 7.28 -31.11
N TRP A 237 -32.22 7.45 -30.51
CA TRP A 237 -31.04 6.67 -30.86
C TRP A 237 -31.07 5.28 -30.20
N TRP A 238 -31.60 5.19 -28.97
CA TRP A 238 -31.74 3.91 -28.27
C TRP A 238 -33.06 3.79 -27.49
N PRO A 239 -34.21 3.59 -28.19
CA PRO A 239 -35.54 3.68 -27.58
C PRO A 239 -35.85 2.61 -26.53
N SER A 240 -35.28 1.41 -26.69
CA SER A 240 -35.50 0.26 -25.81
C SER A 240 -34.22 -0.16 -25.10
N GLY A 241 -33.33 0.81 -24.86
CA GLY A 241 -32.02 0.53 -24.31
C GLY A 241 -32.04 0.00 -22.88
N PRO A 242 -30.99 -0.73 -22.49
CA PRO A 242 -30.84 -1.19 -21.13
C PRO A 242 -30.74 -0.02 -20.16
N ASP A 243 -31.30 -0.25 -18.98
CA ASP A 243 -31.20 0.70 -17.89
C ASP A 243 -29.72 0.76 -17.41
N PRO A 244 -29.11 1.94 -17.42
CA PRO A 244 -27.70 2.10 -17.07
C PRO A 244 -27.40 1.73 -15.62
N LEU A 245 -28.35 1.86 -14.69
CA LEU A 245 -28.15 1.44 -13.30
C LEU A 245 -27.93 -0.07 -13.22
N PHE A 246 -28.76 -0.85 -13.90
CA PHE A 246 -28.63 -2.31 -13.91
C PHE A 246 -27.38 -2.78 -14.65
N LEU A 247 -26.95 -2.07 -15.71
CA LEU A 247 -25.65 -2.31 -16.34
C LEU A 247 -24.49 -2.05 -15.37
N TYR A 248 -24.50 -0.91 -14.68
CA TYR A 248 -23.47 -0.56 -13.71
C TYR A 248 -23.41 -1.58 -12.57
N LEU A 249 -24.56 -1.98 -12.02
CA LEU A 249 -24.66 -3.02 -10.99
C LEU A 249 -24.17 -4.38 -11.47
N GLY A 250 -24.52 -4.77 -12.71
CA GLY A 250 -24.02 -6.00 -13.33
C GLY A 250 -22.50 -5.99 -13.47
N GLY A 251 -21.93 -4.89 -13.97
CA GLY A 251 -20.49 -4.68 -14.07
C GLY A 251 -19.79 -4.69 -12.71
N LEU A 252 -20.37 -4.01 -11.73
CA LEU A 252 -19.85 -3.95 -10.36
C LEU A 252 -19.82 -5.35 -9.72
N GLY A 253 -20.90 -6.11 -9.88
CA GLY A 253 -20.97 -7.51 -9.46
C GLY A 253 -19.94 -8.38 -10.18
N GLY A 254 -19.79 -8.22 -11.51
CA GLY A 254 -18.77 -8.91 -12.30
C GLY A 254 -17.35 -8.65 -11.81
N GLY A 255 -17.00 -7.38 -11.56
CA GLY A 255 -15.69 -6.99 -11.03
C GLY A 255 -15.43 -7.56 -9.63
N LEU A 256 -16.43 -7.52 -8.74
CA LEU A 256 -16.33 -8.11 -7.40
C LEU A 256 -16.13 -9.64 -7.47
N LEU A 257 -16.94 -10.35 -8.25
CA LEU A 257 -16.85 -11.80 -8.42
C LEU A 257 -15.49 -12.22 -9.00
N SER A 258 -14.99 -11.49 -10.00
CA SER A 258 -13.64 -11.71 -10.55
C SER A 258 -12.58 -11.65 -9.46
N ARG A 259 -12.67 -10.65 -8.57
CA ARG A 259 -11.70 -10.51 -7.48
C ARG A 259 -11.86 -11.59 -6.41
N LEU A 260 -13.08 -11.89 -5.97
CA LEU A 260 -13.35 -12.97 -5.00
C LEU A 260 -12.84 -14.32 -5.51
N LEU A 261 -13.02 -14.61 -6.80
CA LEU A 261 -12.50 -15.84 -7.39
C LEU A 261 -10.96 -15.89 -7.35
N LYS A 262 -10.27 -14.77 -7.62
CA LYS A 262 -8.81 -14.67 -7.46
C LYS A 262 -8.38 -14.88 -6.01
N VAL A 263 -9.13 -14.37 -5.04
CA VAL A 263 -8.86 -14.57 -3.60
C VAL A 263 -8.94 -16.06 -3.25
N VAL A 264 -10.02 -16.73 -3.67
CA VAL A 264 -10.26 -18.15 -3.39
C VAL A 264 -9.23 -19.06 -4.07
N GLN A 265 -8.76 -18.68 -5.27
CA GLN A 265 -7.79 -19.46 -6.03
C GLN A 265 -6.33 -19.20 -5.65
N ALA A 266 -6.03 -18.15 -4.88
CA ALA A 266 -4.67 -17.84 -4.46
C ALA A 266 -4.21 -18.85 -3.41
N GLY A 267 -3.19 -19.67 -3.74
CA GLY A 267 -2.60 -20.64 -2.81
C GLY A 267 -1.90 -20.02 -1.60
N SER A 268 -1.56 -18.73 -1.69
CA SER A 268 -1.09 -17.90 -0.58
C SER A 268 -1.49 -16.46 -0.84
N LEU A 269 -2.11 -15.81 0.14
CA LEU A 269 -2.32 -14.37 0.08
C LEU A 269 -1.02 -13.68 0.49
N PRO A 270 -0.53 -12.67 -0.27
CA PRO A 270 0.59 -11.86 0.17
C PRO A 270 0.28 -11.32 1.58
N THR A 271 1.18 -11.58 2.53
CA THR A 271 1.05 -11.09 3.91
C THR A 271 1.23 -9.58 4.03
N ASP A 272 1.47 -8.89 2.91
CA ASP A 272 1.42 -7.43 2.82
C ASP A 272 -0.04 -6.97 2.88
N TYR A 273 -0.58 -7.04 4.10
CA TYR A 273 -1.98 -6.80 4.44
C TYR A 273 -2.53 -5.48 3.87
N GLY A 274 -1.68 -4.47 3.61
CA GLY A 274 -2.12 -3.20 3.04
C GLY A 274 -2.47 -3.25 1.55
N ALA A 275 -1.58 -3.75 0.69
CA ALA A 275 -1.75 -3.66 -0.76
C ALA A 275 -2.89 -4.54 -1.29
N TYR A 276 -3.19 -5.63 -0.59
CA TYR A 276 -4.18 -6.62 -1.00
C TYR A 276 -5.63 -6.08 -1.07
N TRP A 277 -5.97 -5.09 -0.24
CA TRP A 277 -7.29 -4.48 -0.23
C TRP A 277 -7.54 -3.61 -1.47
N VAL A 278 -6.49 -3.05 -2.07
CA VAL A 278 -6.60 -2.11 -3.19
C VAL A 278 -7.45 -2.65 -4.34
N PRO A 279 -7.17 -3.84 -4.90
CA PRO A 279 -8.01 -4.38 -5.95
C PRO A 279 -9.40 -4.79 -5.46
N LEU A 280 -9.58 -5.13 -4.18
CA LEU A 280 -10.88 -5.54 -3.65
C LEU A 280 -11.95 -4.45 -3.75
N TYR A 281 -11.57 -3.19 -3.54
CA TYR A 281 -12.50 -2.06 -3.69
C TYR A 281 -12.38 -1.32 -5.03
N LEU A 282 -11.29 -1.47 -5.76
CA LEU A 282 -11.15 -0.81 -7.06
C LEU A 282 -11.80 -1.61 -8.20
N SER A 283 -11.66 -2.94 -8.18
CA SER A 283 -12.20 -3.85 -9.21
C SER A 283 -13.71 -3.68 -9.43
N PRO A 284 -14.57 -3.60 -8.40
CA PRO A 284 -16.01 -3.44 -8.62
C PRO A 284 -16.35 -2.10 -9.28
N ALA A 285 -15.74 -0.99 -8.86
CA ALA A 285 -15.98 0.31 -9.48
C ALA A 285 -15.54 0.36 -10.94
N LEU A 286 -14.36 -0.20 -11.25
CA LEU A 286 -13.89 -0.34 -12.63
C LEU A 286 -14.76 -1.28 -13.45
N GLY A 287 -15.23 -2.38 -12.87
CA GLY A 287 -16.14 -3.31 -13.53
C GLY A 287 -17.47 -2.65 -13.92
N GLY A 288 -18.03 -1.83 -13.03
CA GLY A 288 -19.21 -1.02 -13.32
C GLY A 288 -18.98 -0.02 -14.46
N LEU A 289 -17.87 0.70 -14.43
CA LEU A 289 -17.48 1.63 -15.50
C LEU A 289 -17.29 0.92 -16.84
N LEU A 290 -16.60 -0.22 -16.85
CA LEU A 290 -16.34 -1.03 -18.05
C LEU A 290 -17.62 -1.63 -18.62
N ALA A 291 -18.60 -2.00 -17.79
CA ALA A 291 -19.90 -2.46 -18.27
C ALA A 291 -20.64 -1.36 -19.03
N LEU A 292 -20.70 -0.14 -18.46
CA LEU A 292 -21.32 1.01 -19.11
C LEU A 292 -20.64 1.33 -20.45
N LEU A 293 -19.33 1.54 -20.42
CA LEU A 293 -18.55 1.87 -21.62
C LEU A 293 -18.57 0.73 -22.64
N GLY A 294 -18.42 -0.50 -22.18
CA GLY A 294 -18.37 -1.67 -23.04
C GLY A 294 -19.66 -1.88 -23.81
N VAL A 295 -20.83 -1.70 -23.18
CA VAL A 295 -22.12 -1.79 -23.89
C VAL A 295 -22.28 -0.68 -24.92
N LEU A 296 -21.86 0.55 -24.61
CA LEU A 296 -21.89 1.66 -25.57
C LEU A 296 -20.97 1.40 -26.77
N VAL A 297 -19.72 0.97 -26.52
CA VAL A 297 -18.77 0.62 -27.57
C VAL A 297 -19.27 -0.56 -28.41
N PHE A 298 -19.85 -1.58 -27.78
CA PHE A 298 -20.42 -2.73 -28.48
C PHE A 298 -21.57 -2.31 -29.40
N ARG A 299 -22.44 -1.40 -28.93
CA ARG A 299 -23.51 -0.82 -29.75
C ARG A 299 -22.97 -0.02 -30.93
N LEU A 300 -21.99 0.85 -30.70
CA LEU A 300 -21.37 1.63 -31.76
C LEU A 300 -20.73 0.72 -32.82
N ALA A 301 -20.10 -0.38 -32.40
CA ALA A 301 -19.52 -1.35 -33.32
C ALA A 301 -20.59 -2.10 -34.14
N LEU A 302 -21.76 -2.38 -33.57
CA LEU A 302 -22.91 -2.91 -34.31
C LEU A 302 -23.44 -1.91 -35.34
N GLU A 303 -23.57 -0.64 -34.97
CA GLU A 303 -24.08 0.41 -35.86
C GLU A 303 -23.10 0.75 -36.99
N ALA A 304 -21.80 0.70 -36.71
CA ALA A 304 -20.75 0.84 -37.72
C ALA A 304 -20.63 -0.38 -38.65
N GLY A 305 -21.39 -1.46 -38.40
CA GLY A 305 -21.32 -2.69 -39.19
C GLY A 305 -20.04 -3.51 -38.97
N VAL A 306 -19.24 -3.19 -37.94
CA VAL A 306 -18.04 -3.96 -37.55
C VAL A 306 -18.45 -5.30 -36.95
N LEU A 307 -19.54 -5.31 -36.18
CA LEU A 307 -20.13 -6.53 -35.61
C LEU A 307 -21.38 -6.94 -36.41
N GLY A 308 -21.54 -8.25 -36.61
CA GLY A 308 -22.68 -8.79 -37.37
C GLY A 308 -24.03 -8.56 -36.68
N PRO A 309 -25.13 -8.44 -37.44
CA PRO A 309 -26.46 -8.11 -36.91
C PRO A 309 -27.02 -9.17 -35.94
N ALA A 310 -26.53 -10.42 -36.04
CA ALA A 310 -26.88 -11.50 -35.12
C ALA A 310 -26.57 -11.18 -33.64
N LEU A 311 -25.59 -10.30 -33.39
CA LEU A 311 -25.19 -9.91 -32.04
C LEU A 311 -26.03 -8.75 -31.47
N ARG A 312 -26.96 -8.19 -32.23
CA ARG A 312 -27.78 -7.05 -31.79
C ARG A 312 -28.61 -7.38 -30.55
N GLY A 313 -29.10 -8.62 -30.43
CA GLY A 313 -29.85 -9.05 -29.24
C GLY A 313 -29.05 -8.98 -27.93
N LEU A 314 -27.71 -8.99 -27.98
CA LEU A 314 -26.87 -8.97 -26.78
C LEU A 314 -26.83 -7.60 -26.09
N VAL A 315 -27.10 -6.51 -26.81
CA VAL A 315 -27.13 -5.16 -26.22
C VAL A 315 -28.53 -4.73 -25.79
N GLU A 316 -29.54 -5.55 -26.06
CA GLU A 316 -30.92 -5.30 -25.63
C GLU A 316 -31.25 -6.08 -24.34
N PRO A 317 -32.14 -5.56 -23.47
CA PRO A 317 -32.59 -6.30 -22.29
C PRO A 317 -33.29 -7.63 -22.65
N PRO A 318 -33.15 -8.68 -21.82
CA PRO A 318 -32.36 -8.76 -20.58
C PRO A 318 -30.89 -9.15 -20.81
N LEU A 319 -30.51 -9.54 -22.03
CA LEU A 319 -29.17 -10.07 -22.33
C LEU A 319 -28.06 -9.04 -22.10
N ALA A 320 -28.35 -7.75 -22.29
CA ALA A 320 -27.45 -6.64 -21.98
C ALA A 320 -26.89 -6.69 -20.55
N TYR A 321 -27.70 -7.14 -19.57
CA TYR A 321 -27.25 -7.23 -18.18
C TYR A 321 -26.31 -8.41 -17.95
N GLY A 322 -26.50 -9.52 -18.67
CA GLY A 322 -25.54 -10.63 -18.68
C GLY A 322 -24.22 -10.21 -19.33
N LEU A 323 -24.29 -9.48 -20.44
CA LEU A 323 -23.11 -8.88 -21.09
C LEU A 323 -22.40 -7.91 -20.14
N ALA A 324 -23.12 -7.09 -19.38
CA ALA A 324 -22.54 -6.19 -18.39
C ALA A 324 -21.74 -6.93 -17.31
N VAL A 325 -22.23 -8.07 -16.79
CA VAL A 325 -21.49 -8.90 -15.85
C VAL A 325 -20.19 -9.42 -16.47
N LEU A 326 -20.25 -9.90 -17.72
CA LEU A 326 -19.07 -10.38 -18.45
C LEU A 326 -18.06 -9.26 -18.71
N LEU A 327 -18.54 -8.07 -19.08
CA LEU A 327 -17.70 -6.88 -19.24
C LEU A 327 -17.10 -6.42 -17.91
N GLY A 328 -17.82 -6.54 -16.80
CA GLY A 328 -17.26 -6.34 -15.45
C GLY A 328 -16.15 -7.34 -15.12
N PHE A 329 -16.24 -8.55 -15.66
CA PHE A 329 -15.20 -9.58 -15.58
C PHE A 329 -13.99 -9.31 -16.50
N SER A 330 -14.14 -8.43 -17.50
CA SER A 330 -13.11 -8.15 -18.51
C SER A 330 -11.87 -7.46 -17.94
N GLU A 331 -11.91 -6.99 -16.68
CA GLU A 331 -10.71 -6.61 -15.93
C GLU A 331 -9.65 -7.73 -15.95
N ARG A 332 -10.04 -9.01 -16.10
CA ARG A 332 -9.10 -10.12 -16.23
C ARG A 332 -8.28 -10.10 -17.53
N LEU A 333 -8.77 -9.45 -18.57
CA LEU A 333 -8.10 -9.37 -19.88
C LEU A 333 -7.03 -8.27 -19.91
N PHE A 334 -7.13 -7.25 -19.05
CA PHE A 334 -6.19 -6.13 -19.04
C PHE A 334 -4.79 -6.51 -18.54
N PRO A 335 -4.61 -7.29 -17.45
CA PRO A 335 -3.28 -7.68 -17.00
C PRO A 335 -2.48 -8.46 -18.05
N SER A 336 -3.12 -9.37 -18.79
CA SER A 336 -2.43 -10.13 -19.84
C SER A 336 -2.03 -9.25 -21.04
N LEU A 337 -2.87 -8.26 -21.39
CA LEU A 337 -2.55 -7.28 -22.42
C LEU A 337 -1.44 -6.31 -21.99
N VAL A 338 -1.49 -5.82 -20.76
CA VAL A 338 -0.48 -4.91 -20.19
C VAL A 338 0.85 -5.63 -20.02
N GLN A 339 0.88 -6.82 -19.43
CA GLN A 339 2.10 -7.63 -19.33
C GLN A 339 2.65 -7.97 -20.72
N GLY A 340 1.79 -8.28 -21.70
CA GLY A 340 2.21 -8.52 -23.08
C GLY A 340 2.84 -7.29 -23.74
N LEU A 341 2.31 -6.09 -23.48
CA LEU A 341 2.86 -4.83 -23.98
C LEU A 341 4.17 -4.45 -23.25
N GLU A 342 4.21 -4.57 -21.93
CA GLU A 342 5.42 -4.30 -21.13
C GLU A 342 6.56 -5.24 -21.53
N THR A 343 6.27 -6.53 -21.74
CA THR A 343 7.27 -7.51 -22.19
C THR A 343 7.77 -7.20 -23.59
N ARG A 344 6.89 -6.74 -24.51
CA ARG A 344 7.29 -6.32 -25.86
C ARG A 344 8.14 -5.05 -25.86
N LEU A 345 7.75 -4.05 -25.05
CA LEU A 345 8.49 -2.80 -24.91
C LEU A 345 9.85 -2.99 -24.22
N ALA A 346 9.93 -3.90 -23.23
CA ALA A 346 11.20 -4.30 -22.63
C ALA A 346 12.11 -4.98 -23.66
N LYS A 347 11.57 -5.90 -24.46
CA LYS A 347 12.32 -6.59 -25.52
C LYS A 347 12.78 -5.65 -26.64
N GLU A 348 12.01 -4.64 -27.00
CA GLU A 348 12.43 -3.60 -27.96
C GLU A 348 13.53 -2.69 -27.41
N ARG A 349 13.52 -2.38 -26.10
CA ARG A 349 14.62 -1.65 -25.44
C ARG A 349 15.91 -2.45 -25.38
N GLU A 350 15.82 -3.76 -25.16
CA GLU A 350 16.99 -4.65 -25.19
C GLU A 350 17.55 -4.81 -26.62
N GLY A 351 16.67 -5.00 -27.61
CA GLY A 351 17.09 -5.14 -29.02
C GLY A 351 17.62 -3.84 -29.68
N SER A 352 17.25 -2.66 -29.16
CA SER A 352 17.80 -1.38 -29.62
C SER A 352 19.13 -1.01 -28.96
N GLY A 353 19.51 -1.66 -27.84
CA GLY A 353 20.81 -1.50 -27.20
C GLY A 353 21.94 -2.28 -27.90
N GLU A 354 21.63 -3.41 -28.54
CA GLU A 354 22.62 -4.27 -29.23
C GLU A 354 23.04 -3.74 -30.61
N SER A 355 22.24 -2.90 -31.27
CA SER A 355 22.63 -2.32 -32.57
C SER A 355 23.55 -1.09 -32.47
N ALA A 356 23.69 -0.51 -31.27
CA ALA A 356 24.52 0.69 -31.05
C ALA A 356 26.00 0.39 -30.75
N THR A 357 26.36 -0.88 -30.45
CA THR A 357 27.75 -1.29 -30.13
C THR A 357 28.45 -2.07 -31.24
N GLY A 358 27.78 -2.40 -32.34
CA GLY A 358 28.34 -3.15 -33.48
C GLY A 358 28.98 -2.32 -34.60
N GLY A 359 29.08 -0.99 -34.44
CA GLY A 359 29.49 -0.05 -35.50
C GLY A 359 30.81 0.67 -35.25
N ARG A 360 31.89 -0.03 -34.93
CA ARG A 360 33.27 0.45 -35.12
C ARG A 360 34.14 -0.72 -35.58
N ALA A 361 34.22 -0.86 -36.91
CA ALA A 361 35.33 -1.53 -37.58
C ALA A 361 36.39 -0.47 -37.93
#